data_AF-A0AA38HNE1-F1
#
_entry.id   AF-A0AA38HNE1-F1
#
_cell.length_a   1.000
_cell.length_b   1.000
_cell.length_c   1.000
_cell.angle_alpha   90.00
_cell.angle_beta   90.00
_cell.angle_gamma   90.00
#
_symmetry.space_group_name_H-M   'P 1'
#
loop_
_entity.id
_entity.type
_entity.pdbx_description
1 polymer ?
#
loop_
_entity_poly.entity_id
_entity_poly.type
_entity_poly.pdbx_seq_one_letter_code
_entity_poly.pdbx_strand_id
1 'polypeptide(L)'
;MLEEETESLANLNPDDYEFVQNAIGLEMGIMASEAMHGTNDFGDPMIDMMNGEDTTLTIEDFKYIQDANYMSDYQPFPPSEPQQLCNSDYAGPYAFEVFVDPNVMKNPWEYSALLNKIYIDMKHKFPINFSVKSHDPEQKMFVRVMPMFEEDRYFQEPVHRCICHGQAQDPTNNGVSELVAQHIIRCDNPNARYFGDKNLGRRLSVVIPLSSPQVGTDSVKEFFHFVCKNSCVGGMNRRPIQIVFTLEDVCGTVRGRRVLCVRICSCPKRDREKEEKKREQENHSTTSSKKRRVDKKLPAPPSPPTSDNTDTRIFPLQLDVVGKENYKQMLKFCQTLMSNEIYEAKSANLAPFEKCREQVTQMLNTIPE
;
A
#
# COMPACT_ATOMS: atom_id res chain seq x y z
N MET A 1 8.37 -64.65 -24.16
CA MET A 1 8.95 -63.57 -24.97
C MET A 1 8.73 -62.30 -24.17
N LEU A 2 9.40 -62.04 -23.05
CA LEU A 2 10.84 -62.09 -22.77
C LEU A 2 11.67 -61.46 -23.89
N GLU A 3 12.38 -60.41 -23.46
CA GLU A 3 13.57 -59.77 -24.01
C GLU A 3 13.38 -58.58 -24.97
N GLU A 4 14.30 -57.62 -24.78
CA GLU A 4 14.50 -56.32 -25.45
C GLU A 4 13.62 -55.20 -24.84
N GLU A 5 14.12 -54.26 -24.02
CA GLU A 5 15.35 -53.47 -24.15
C GLU A 5 15.92 -53.11 -22.75
N THR A 6 16.97 -53.81 -22.32
CA THR A 6 17.87 -53.38 -21.24
C THR A 6 19.30 -53.56 -21.71
N GLU A 7 19.86 -52.55 -22.39
CA GLU A 7 21.32 -52.36 -22.53
C GLU A 7 21.60 -51.07 -23.31
N SER A 8 21.81 -49.95 -22.61
CA SER A 8 22.41 -48.74 -23.20
C SER A 8 22.85 -47.72 -22.15
N LEU A 9 23.38 -48.11 -20.97
CA LEU A 9 24.07 -47.16 -20.07
C LEU A 9 25.22 -47.82 -19.27
N ALA A 10 25.91 -48.79 -19.86
CA ALA A 10 27.21 -49.24 -19.36
C ALA A 10 28.29 -48.69 -20.30
N ASN A 11 28.78 -47.49 -20.00
CA ASN A 11 30.14 -47.00 -20.33
C ASN A 11 30.28 -45.52 -19.98
N LEU A 12 30.44 -45.19 -18.69
CA LEU A 12 31.12 -43.96 -18.26
C LEU A 12 32.03 -44.27 -17.07
N ASN A 13 33.19 -43.60 -17.08
CA ASN A 13 34.41 -43.82 -16.31
C ASN A 13 34.25 -43.35 -14.83
N PRO A 14 35.01 -43.86 -13.85
CA PRO A 14 34.81 -43.57 -12.41
C PRO A 14 35.13 -42.16 -11.90
N ASP A 15 35.36 -41.17 -12.76
CA ASP A 15 35.74 -39.80 -12.37
C ASP A 15 34.58 -38.79 -12.36
N ASP A 16 33.33 -39.21 -12.58
CA ASP A 16 32.15 -38.33 -12.57
C ASP A 16 31.47 -38.19 -11.19
N TYR A 17 32.08 -38.69 -10.11
CA TYR A 17 31.51 -38.62 -8.76
C TYR A 17 31.85 -37.33 -7.97
N GLU A 18 32.21 -36.25 -8.66
CA GLU A 18 32.40 -34.92 -8.05
C GLU A 18 31.46 -33.84 -8.59
N PHE A 19 30.43 -34.21 -9.37
CA PHE A 19 29.46 -33.24 -9.94
C PHE A 19 28.02 -33.36 -9.40
N VAL A 20 27.69 -34.38 -8.61
CA VAL A 20 26.33 -34.55 -8.04
C VAL A 20 26.26 -34.19 -6.54
N GLN A 21 27.40 -33.96 -5.87
CA GLN A 21 27.43 -33.60 -4.45
C GLN A 21 27.34 -32.09 -4.13
N ASN A 22 27.26 -31.20 -5.13
CA ASN A 22 27.11 -29.75 -4.90
C ASN A 22 25.68 -29.21 -5.10
N ALA A 23 24.66 -30.08 -5.23
CA ALA A 23 23.27 -29.65 -5.48
C ALA A 23 22.35 -29.64 -4.24
N ILE A 24 22.82 -30.00 -3.05
CA ILE A 24 22.02 -29.93 -1.81
C ILE A 24 22.92 -29.48 -0.63
N GLY A 25 23.23 -28.18 -0.59
CA GLY A 25 23.97 -27.56 0.51
C GLY A 25 23.06 -27.23 1.69
N LEU A 26 23.06 -28.10 2.70
CA LEU A 26 22.61 -27.82 4.06
C LEU A 26 23.80 -28.08 4.99
N GLU A 27 24.60 -27.05 5.27
CA GLU A 27 25.57 -27.07 6.35
C GLU A 27 24.88 -26.73 7.68
N MET A 28 24.82 -27.69 8.60
CA MET A 28 24.93 -27.39 10.04
C MET A 28 26.01 -28.28 10.64
N GLY A 29 27.07 -27.64 11.12
CA GLY A 29 28.19 -28.27 11.79
C GLY A 29 27.81 -28.86 13.14
N ILE A 30 28.31 -30.06 13.40
CA ILE A 30 28.28 -30.68 14.73
C ILE A 30 29.55 -30.23 15.45
N MET A 31 29.39 -29.31 16.41
CA MET A 31 30.37 -29.10 17.47
C MET A 31 30.19 -30.22 18.49
N ALA A 32 31.23 -31.05 18.65
CA ALA A 32 31.32 -31.99 19.74
C ALA A 32 31.59 -31.23 21.05
N SER A 33 30.72 -31.41 22.05
CA SER A 33 31.07 -31.15 23.45
C SER A 33 30.56 -32.30 24.31
N GLU A 34 31.51 -32.97 24.96
CA GLU A 34 31.31 -33.94 26.02
C GLU A 34 30.59 -33.29 27.21
N ALA A 35 29.59 -33.98 27.79
CA ALA A 35 29.12 -33.68 29.13
C ALA A 35 28.75 -34.98 29.86
N MET A 36 29.38 -35.16 31.00
CA MET A 36 29.16 -36.24 31.96
C MET A 36 27.83 -36.08 32.73
N HIS A 37 27.21 -37.22 33.03
CA HIS A 37 26.54 -37.61 34.29
C HIS A 37 25.73 -36.54 35.05
N GLY A 38 24.43 -36.79 35.21
CA GLY A 38 23.62 -36.17 36.27
C GLY A 38 22.12 -36.46 36.14
N THR A 39 21.56 -37.10 37.15
CA THR A 39 20.24 -37.73 37.22
C THR A 39 19.08 -36.79 37.62
N ASN A 40 17.86 -37.28 37.38
CA ASN A 40 16.54 -36.92 37.97
C ASN A 40 15.69 -35.92 37.18
N ASP A 41 14.36 -36.01 37.11
CA ASP A 41 13.32 -37.05 37.30
C ASP A 41 12.01 -36.26 37.13
N PHE A 42 11.32 -36.38 35.99
CA PHE A 42 9.89 -36.09 35.80
C PHE A 42 9.49 -36.76 34.48
N GLY A 43 8.86 -37.93 34.60
CA GLY A 43 8.58 -38.86 33.50
C GLY A 43 7.54 -38.38 32.48
N ASP A 44 7.93 -38.45 31.22
CA ASP A 44 7.10 -38.44 30.00
C ASP A 44 6.15 -39.66 29.94
N PRO A 45 4.92 -39.52 29.42
CA PRO A 45 3.99 -40.62 29.25
C PRO A 45 4.32 -41.39 27.96
N MET A 46 5.41 -42.15 27.96
CA MET A 46 5.73 -43.03 26.83
C MET A 46 6.43 -44.32 27.24
N ILE A 47 5.95 -45.00 28.28
CA ILE A 47 6.21 -46.43 28.48
C ILE A 47 4.91 -47.07 28.98
N ASP A 48 4.06 -47.48 28.05
CA ASP A 48 3.23 -48.69 28.25
C ASP A 48 2.67 -49.21 26.92
N MET A 49 3.56 -49.63 26.01
CA MET A 49 3.17 -50.44 24.84
C MET A 49 4.20 -51.54 24.53
N MET A 50 4.85 -52.10 25.56
CA MET A 50 5.52 -53.40 25.43
C MET A 50 4.55 -54.52 25.78
N ASN A 51 3.67 -54.84 24.85
CA ASN A 51 3.11 -56.19 24.70
C ASN A 51 2.73 -56.40 23.24
N GLY A 52 3.66 -57.06 22.53
CA GLY A 52 3.48 -57.83 21.29
C GLY A 52 2.50 -57.30 20.25
N GLU A 53 3.03 -56.65 19.22
CA GLU A 53 2.87 -57.06 17.82
C GLU A 53 3.81 -56.21 16.95
N ASP A 54 4.57 -56.87 16.07
CA ASP A 54 5.44 -56.25 15.07
C ASP A 54 4.62 -55.24 14.24
N THR A 55 4.74 -53.96 14.57
CA THR A 55 4.25 -52.85 13.75
C THR A 55 5.46 -52.11 13.21
N THR A 56 6.12 -52.72 12.24
CA THR A 56 7.04 -52.01 11.35
C THR A 56 6.23 -50.93 10.62
N LEU A 57 6.43 -49.67 11.02
CA LEU A 57 5.89 -48.50 10.34
C LEU A 57 6.25 -48.59 8.85
N THR A 58 5.23 -48.58 8.00
CA THR A 58 5.40 -48.69 6.56
C THR A 58 5.89 -47.36 5.99
N ILE A 59 6.43 -47.39 4.77
CA ILE A 59 6.79 -46.16 4.02
C ILE A 59 5.56 -45.24 3.86
N GLU A 60 4.35 -45.81 3.85
CA GLU A 60 3.09 -45.08 3.77
C GLU A 60 2.77 -44.35 5.09
N ASP A 61 3.10 -44.94 6.24
CA ASP A 61 2.97 -44.29 7.55
C ASP A 61 3.95 -43.12 7.69
N PHE A 62 5.18 -43.27 7.19
CA PHE A 62 6.14 -42.16 7.11
C PHE A 62 5.66 -41.04 6.20
N LYS A 63 5.06 -41.39 5.06
CA LYS A 63 4.47 -40.41 4.13
C LYS A 63 3.29 -39.67 4.79
N TYR A 64 2.46 -40.37 5.55
CA TYR A 64 1.33 -39.77 6.27
C TYR A 64 1.78 -38.85 7.41
N ILE A 65 2.84 -39.20 8.14
CA ILE A 65 3.46 -38.33 9.16
C ILE A 65 4.13 -37.11 8.50
N GLN A 66 4.75 -37.28 7.34
CA GLN A 66 5.35 -36.20 6.56
C GLN A 66 4.28 -35.25 6.01
N ASP A 67 3.18 -35.79 5.48
CA ASP A 67 2.04 -35.01 4.99
C ASP A 67 1.30 -34.31 6.14
N ALA A 68 1.13 -34.96 7.30
CA ALA A 68 0.52 -34.36 8.49
C ALA A 68 1.37 -33.23 9.10
N ASN A 69 2.70 -33.37 9.10
CA ASN A 69 3.62 -32.29 9.51
C ASN A 69 3.82 -31.21 8.44
N TYR A 70 3.49 -31.46 7.17
CA TYR A 70 3.54 -30.46 6.10
C TYR A 70 2.29 -29.57 6.04
N MET A 71 1.21 -29.96 6.73
CA MET A 71 -0.05 -29.20 6.76
C MET A 71 -0.23 -28.31 8.00
N SER A 72 0.73 -28.28 8.95
CA SER A 72 0.51 -27.60 10.23
C SER A 72 0.78 -26.08 10.26
N ASP A 73 1.27 -25.45 9.18
CA ASP A 73 1.61 -24.00 9.20
C ASP A 73 1.29 -23.19 7.92
N TYR A 74 0.50 -23.73 6.98
CA TYR A 74 0.03 -22.93 5.83
C TYR A 74 -1.04 -21.93 6.28
N GLN A 75 -0.60 -20.78 6.80
CA GLN A 75 -1.46 -19.61 6.89
C GLN A 75 -1.87 -19.21 5.45
N PRO A 76 -3.17 -19.31 5.09
CA PRO A 76 -3.61 -19.01 3.74
C PRO A 76 -3.40 -17.52 3.48
N PHE A 77 -2.62 -17.18 2.46
CA PHE A 77 -2.48 -15.82 1.94
C PHE A 77 -3.39 -15.66 0.72
N PRO A 78 -3.81 -14.42 0.40
CA PRO A 78 -4.51 -14.15 -0.84
C PRO A 78 -3.66 -14.55 -2.05
N PRO A 79 -4.28 -14.76 -3.23
CA PRO A 79 -3.60 -15.04 -4.48
C PRO A 79 -2.42 -14.10 -4.74
N SER A 80 -1.37 -14.59 -5.39
CA SER A 80 -0.17 -13.77 -5.66
C SER A 80 -0.48 -12.55 -6.54
N GLU A 81 -1.42 -12.69 -7.48
CA GLU A 81 -1.85 -11.63 -8.37
C GLU A 81 -3.15 -10.97 -7.88
N PRO A 82 -3.27 -9.64 -8.00
CA PRO A 82 -4.49 -8.93 -7.63
C PRO A 82 -5.63 -9.26 -8.61
N GLN A 83 -6.78 -9.69 -8.09
CA GLN A 83 -7.94 -10.04 -8.92
C GLN A 83 -8.62 -8.82 -9.56
N GLN A 84 -8.52 -7.65 -8.93
CA GLN A 84 -9.12 -6.41 -9.43
C GLN A 84 -8.10 -5.27 -9.46
N LEU A 85 -7.74 -4.83 -10.67
CA LEU A 85 -6.89 -3.67 -10.88
C LEU A 85 -7.74 -2.40 -10.98
N CYS A 86 -7.65 -1.53 -9.98
CA CYS A 86 -8.20 -0.19 -10.04
C CYS A 86 -7.50 0.69 -9.00
N ASN A 87 -7.43 1.99 -9.28
CA ASN A 87 -6.74 3.01 -8.52
C ASN A 87 -7.70 4.11 -8.01
N SER A 88 -8.98 3.79 -7.86
CA SER A 88 -9.99 4.69 -7.28
C SER A 88 -10.38 4.23 -5.89
N ASP A 89 -10.57 5.16 -4.96
CA ASP A 89 -10.96 4.84 -3.58
C ASP A 89 -12.28 4.07 -3.51
N TYR A 90 -12.33 3.10 -2.60
CA TYR A 90 -13.51 2.29 -2.32
C TYR A 90 -13.51 1.95 -0.83
N ALA A 91 -14.39 2.57 -0.04
CA ALA A 91 -14.45 2.28 1.41
C ALA A 91 -14.79 0.82 1.70
N GLY A 92 -15.62 0.22 0.84
CA GLY A 92 -16.10 -1.13 1.01
C GLY A 92 -16.93 -1.33 2.29
N PRO A 93 -17.37 -2.58 2.54
CA PRO A 93 -18.27 -2.89 3.65
C PRO A 93 -17.68 -2.57 5.03
N TYR A 94 -16.35 -2.57 5.17
CA TYR A 94 -15.69 -2.35 6.46
C TYR A 94 -15.16 -0.92 6.63
N ALA A 95 -15.58 0.02 5.78
CA ALA A 95 -15.12 1.41 5.81
C ALA A 95 -13.58 1.52 5.90
N PHE A 96 -12.88 0.77 5.07
CA PHE A 96 -11.42 0.68 5.09
C PHE A 96 -10.79 2.07 4.89
N GLU A 97 -9.98 2.49 5.84
CA GLU A 97 -9.28 3.76 5.83
C GLU A 97 -7.77 3.55 5.94
N VAL A 98 -7.03 4.40 5.23
CA VAL A 98 -5.58 4.44 5.23
C VAL A 98 -5.17 5.88 5.43
N PHE A 99 -4.40 6.14 6.48
CA PHE A 99 -3.98 7.49 6.81
C PHE A 99 -2.57 7.52 7.39
N VAL A 100 -1.95 8.68 7.26
CA VAL A 100 -0.63 8.98 7.83
C VAL A 100 -0.85 10.03 8.90
N ASP A 101 -0.42 9.74 10.13
CA ASP A 101 -0.49 10.72 11.22
C ASP A 101 0.31 11.97 10.83
N PRO A 102 -0.21 13.19 11.09
CA PRO A 102 0.54 14.42 10.84
C PRO A 102 1.90 14.37 11.52
N ASN A 103 2.93 14.82 10.78
CA ASN A 103 4.28 14.79 11.29
C ASN A 103 4.47 15.87 12.37
N VAL A 104 4.40 15.50 13.65
CA VAL A 104 4.56 16.42 14.79
C VAL A 104 6.04 16.67 15.13
N MET A 105 6.96 15.84 14.63
CA MET A 105 8.40 15.92 14.92
C MET A 105 9.22 16.20 13.64
N LYS A 106 10.52 16.46 13.77
CA LYS A 106 11.42 16.54 12.60
C LYS A 106 11.70 15.15 12.03
N ASN A 107 10.70 14.54 11.39
CA ASN A 107 10.88 13.29 10.65
C ASN A 107 11.39 13.55 9.21
N PRO A 108 12.05 12.56 8.59
CA PRO A 108 12.57 12.62 7.21
C PRO A 108 11.49 12.51 6.12
N TRP A 109 10.22 12.68 6.49
CA TRP A 109 9.07 12.62 5.59
C TRP A 109 8.06 13.71 5.94
N GLU A 110 7.28 14.11 4.94
CA GLU A 110 6.28 15.17 5.01
C GLU A 110 5.00 14.68 4.36
N TYR A 111 3.87 14.84 5.05
CA TYR A 111 2.56 14.50 4.50
C TYR A 111 1.79 15.78 4.15
N SER A 112 1.27 15.83 2.93
CA SER A 112 0.36 16.88 2.47
C SER A 112 -1.06 16.35 2.50
N ALA A 113 -1.88 16.87 3.42
CA ALA A 113 -3.31 16.58 3.43
C ALA A 113 -4.01 17.15 2.18
N LEU A 114 -3.58 18.31 1.70
CA LEU A 114 -4.15 18.96 0.50
C LEU A 114 -3.99 18.10 -0.76
N LEU A 115 -2.87 17.39 -0.88
CA LEU A 115 -2.54 16.57 -2.04
C LEU A 115 -2.76 15.07 -1.80
N ASN A 116 -3.17 14.67 -0.60
CA ASN A 116 -3.14 13.27 -0.12
C ASN A 116 -1.83 12.58 -0.55
N LYS A 117 -0.69 13.20 -0.20
CA LYS A 117 0.61 12.87 -0.77
C LYS A 117 1.72 12.88 0.28
N ILE A 118 2.49 11.80 0.33
CA ILE A 118 3.70 11.71 1.16
C ILE A 118 4.95 12.01 0.34
N TYR A 119 5.83 12.82 0.93
CA TYR A 119 7.15 13.17 0.42
C TYR A 119 8.18 12.58 1.38
N ILE A 120 9.17 11.84 0.88
CA ILE A 120 10.13 11.13 1.74
C ILE A 120 11.44 10.87 0.99
N ASP A 121 12.60 10.89 1.66
CA ASP A 121 13.83 10.37 1.04
C ASP A 121 13.93 8.85 1.21
N MET A 122 14.54 8.18 0.23
CA MET A 122 14.71 6.73 0.28
C MET A 122 15.42 6.28 1.57
N LYS A 123 15.19 5.03 1.98
CA LYS A 123 15.73 4.36 3.18
C LYS A 123 15.17 4.88 4.52
N HIS A 124 14.41 5.97 4.52
CA HIS A 124 13.70 6.39 5.72
C HIS A 124 12.37 5.65 5.87
N LYS A 125 12.06 5.31 7.12
CA LYS A 125 10.82 4.66 7.51
C LYS A 125 9.73 5.69 7.74
N PHE A 126 8.50 5.34 7.39
CA PHE A 126 7.32 6.13 7.67
C PHE A 126 6.16 5.21 8.08
N PRO A 127 5.32 5.66 9.02
CA PRO A 127 4.16 4.91 9.47
C PRO A 127 2.99 5.09 8.50
N ILE A 128 2.21 4.02 8.33
CA ILE A 128 0.88 4.04 7.72
C ILE A 128 -0.08 3.35 8.69
N ASN A 129 -1.22 3.99 8.95
CA ASN A 129 -2.26 3.44 9.79
C ASN A 129 -3.37 2.85 8.91
N PHE A 130 -3.82 1.65 9.28
CA PHE A 130 -4.93 0.94 8.66
C PHE A 130 -6.09 0.84 9.66
N SER A 131 -7.27 1.34 9.29
CA SER A 131 -8.48 1.20 10.10
C SER A 131 -9.57 0.46 9.34
N VAL A 132 -10.28 -0.41 10.05
CA VAL A 132 -11.34 -1.28 9.55
C VAL A 132 -12.45 -1.30 10.60
N LYS A 133 -13.66 -0.91 10.21
CA LYS A 133 -14.84 -0.94 11.08
C LYS A 133 -15.59 -2.26 10.94
N SER A 134 -16.12 -2.75 12.05
CA SER A 134 -17.12 -3.84 12.09
C SER A 134 -16.72 -5.10 11.33
N HIS A 135 -15.46 -5.55 11.48
CA HIS A 135 -15.03 -6.83 10.93
C HIS A 135 -15.06 -7.92 12.00
N ASP A 136 -15.35 -9.15 11.58
CA ASP A 136 -15.28 -10.33 12.42
C ASP A 136 -13.81 -10.63 12.78
N PRO A 137 -13.44 -10.68 14.08
CA PRO A 137 -12.08 -11.01 14.50
C PRO A 137 -11.57 -12.38 14.01
N GLU A 138 -12.48 -13.31 13.69
CA GLU A 138 -12.11 -14.63 13.16
C GLU A 138 -11.77 -14.58 11.66
N GLN A 139 -12.24 -13.55 10.96
CA GLN A 139 -11.98 -13.39 9.53
C GLN A 139 -10.59 -12.79 9.29
N LYS A 140 -9.69 -13.62 8.75
CA LYS A 140 -8.37 -13.17 8.32
C LYS A 140 -8.48 -12.19 7.15
N MET A 141 -7.95 -10.99 7.37
CA MET A 141 -7.84 -9.95 6.36
C MET A 141 -6.38 -9.65 6.07
N PHE A 142 -6.13 -9.17 4.86
CA PHE A 142 -4.80 -8.83 4.38
C PHE A 142 -4.82 -7.43 3.80
N VAL A 143 -3.71 -6.70 3.95
CA VAL A 143 -3.49 -5.46 3.21
C VAL A 143 -2.46 -5.75 2.13
N ARG A 144 -2.87 -5.59 0.87
CA ARG A 144 -1.95 -5.57 -0.27
C ARG A 144 -1.57 -4.13 -0.59
N VAL A 145 -0.27 -3.90 -0.70
CA VAL A 145 0.38 -2.62 -0.97
C VAL A 145 0.99 -2.71 -2.37
N MET A 146 0.40 -2.02 -3.33
CA MET A 146 0.78 -2.11 -4.74
C MET A 146 1.11 -0.74 -5.31
N PRO A 147 2.39 -0.47 -5.66
CA PRO A 147 2.75 0.74 -6.36
C PRO A 147 2.24 0.76 -7.80
N MET A 148 1.69 1.90 -8.21
CA MET A 148 1.18 2.16 -9.56
C MET A 148 1.64 3.53 -10.05
N PHE A 149 1.76 3.70 -11.36
CA PHE A 149 1.88 5.03 -11.94
C PHE A 149 0.55 5.78 -11.80
N GLU A 150 0.63 7.09 -11.60
CA GLU A 150 -0.55 7.97 -11.49
C GLU A 150 -1.19 8.21 -12.86
N GLU A 151 -0.38 8.35 -13.92
CA GLU A 151 -0.89 8.60 -15.26
C GLU A 151 -1.41 7.32 -15.93
N ASP A 152 -2.65 7.36 -16.42
CA ASP A 152 -3.34 6.22 -17.03
C ASP A 152 -2.60 5.61 -18.23
N ARG A 153 -1.82 6.41 -18.97
CA ARG A 153 -1.01 5.91 -20.08
C ARG A 153 0.04 4.87 -19.66
N TYR A 154 0.40 4.82 -18.37
CA TYR A 154 1.31 3.83 -17.80
C TYR A 154 0.57 2.85 -16.88
N PHE A 155 -0.77 2.81 -16.93
CA PHE A 155 -1.60 1.99 -16.04
C PHE A 155 -1.15 0.54 -16.07
N GLN A 156 -0.87 -0.03 -17.25
CA GLN A 156 -0.44 -1.43 -17.43
C GLN A 156 1.01 -1.72 -16.99
N GLU A 157 1.86 -0.70 -16.85
CA GLU A 157 3.27 -0.91 -16.51
C GLU A 157 3.45 -1.18 -15.01
N PRO A 158 4.29 -2.16 -14.63
CA PRO A 158 4.65 -2.36 -13.23
C PRO A 158 5.66 -1.29 -12.77
N VAL A 159 5.48 -0.78 -11.56
CA VAL A 159 6.45 0.12 -10.94
C VAL A 159 7.56 -0.71 -10.29
N HIS A 160 8.79 -0.54 -10.77
CA HIS A 160 9.96 -1.28 -10.29
C HIS A 160 11.16 -0.36 -10.05
N ARG A 161 12.16 -0.88 -9.34
CA ARG A 161 13.42 -0.17 -9.10
C ARG A 161 14.21 0.06 -10.37
N CYS A 162 15.07 1.08 -10.37
CA CYS A 162 16.02 1.28 -11.45
C CYS A 162 17.09 0.18 -11.52
N ILE A 163 17.79 0.12 -12.65
CA ILE A 163 18.85 -0.86 -12.90
C ILE A 163 19.91 -0.81 -11.81
N CYS A 164 20.40 0.38 -11.42
CA CYS A 164 21.49 0.51 -10.44
C CYS A 164 21.07 0.01 -9.05
N HIS A 165 19.90 0.42 -8.58
CA HIS A 165 19.41 0.01 -7.26
C HIS A 165 18.90 -1.43 -7.25
N GLY A 166 18.46 -1.98 -8.38
CA GLY A 166 18.03 -3.36 -8.51
C GLY A 166 19.17 -4.38 -8.56
N GLN A 167 20.43 -3.94 -8.57
CA GLN A 167 21.59 -4.84 -8.58
C GLN A 167 21.76 -5.56 -7.24
N ALA A 168 22.22 -6.82 -7.25
CA ALA A 168 22.47 -7.60 -6.04
C ALA A 168 23.48 -6.94 -5.09
N GLN A 169 24.48 -6.22 -5.62
CA GLN A 169 25.48 -5.49 -4.85
C GLN A 169 25.00 -4.17 -4.22
N ASP A 170 23.76 -3.73 -4.50
CA ASP A 170 23.23 -2.55 -3.82
C ASP A 170 23.07 -2.85 -2.31
N PRO A 171 23.56 -1.99 -1.40
CA PRO A 171 23.51 -2.26 0.05
C PRO A 171 22.10 -2.52 0.61
N THR A 172 21.05 -2.08 -0.08
CA THR A 172 19.65 -2.33 0.32
C THR A 172 19.12 -3.70 -0.11
N ASN A 173 19.92 -4.51 -0.81
CA ASN A 173 19.58 -5.86 -1.25
C ASN A 173 20.35 -6.96 -0.48
N ASN A 174 21.15 -6.59 0.52
CA ASN A 174 21.85 -7.57 1.36
C ASN A 174 20.84 -8.49 2.07
N GLY A 175 20.94 -9.80 1.83
CA GLY A 175 20.03 -10.80 2.41
C GLY A 175 18.61 -10.78 1.83
N VAL A 176 18.42 -10.14 0.68
CA VAL A 176 17.11 -10.02 0.01
C VAL A 176 17.11 -10.85 -1.28
N SER A 177 16.05 -11.60 -1.53
CA SER A 177 15.95 -12.40 -2.77
C SER A 177 15.82 -11.49 -4.01
N GLU A 178 16.17 -12.03 -5.19
CA GLU A 178 16.12 -11.27 -6.44
C GLU A 178 14.72 -10.72 -6.75
N LEU A 179 13.67 -11.51 -6.55
CA LEU A 179 12.29 -11.08 -6.74
C LEU A 179 11.95 -9.90 -5.84
N VAL A 180 12.31 -10.00 -4.56
CA VAL A 180 12.10 -8.93 -3.58
C VAL A 180 12.93 -7.71 -4.00
N ALA A 181 14.18 -7.86 -4.44
CA ALA A 181 15.06 -6.78 -4.89
C ALA A 181 14.44 -5.88 -5.99
N GLN A 182 13.44 -6.34 -6.74
CA GLN A 182 12.74 -5.57 -7.76
C GLN A 182 11.77 -4.51 -7.20
N HIS A 183 11.23 -4.69 -5.99
CA HIS A 183 10.19 -3.83 -5.42
C HIS A 183 10.76 -2.48 -4.96
N ILE A 184 10.02 -1.40 -5.19
CA ILE A 184 10.43 -0.06 -4.72
C ILE A 184 10.10 0.21 -3.26
N ILE A 185 9.19 -0.56 -2.67
CA ILE A 185 8.67 -0.41 -1.30
C ILE A 185 8.95 -1.68 -0.49
N ARG A 186 9.28 -1.48 0.78
CA ARG A 186 9.57 -2.52 1.77
C ARG A 186 8.69 -2.32 2.98
N CYS A 187 8.31 -3.42 3.64
CA CYS A 187 7.60 -3.43 4.89
C CYS A 187 8.47 -4.04 5.99
N ASP A 188 8.42 -3.46 7.19
CA ASP A 188 9.14 -3.97 8.36
C ASP A 188 8.40 -5.13 9.05
N ASN A 189 7.13 -5.39 8.67
CA ASN A 189 6.35 -6.49 9.22
C ASN A 189 7.00 -7.84 8.84
N PRO A 190 7.39 -8.69 9.82
CA PRO A 190 8.05 -9.96 9.54
C PRO A 190 7.15 -10.96 8.78
N ASN A 191 5.83 -10.76 8.83
CA ASN A 191 4.86 -11.56 8.10
C ASN A 191 4.57 -11.01 6.69
N ALA A 192 5.27 -9.96 6.25
CA ALA A 192 5.11 -9.42 4.90
C ALA A 192 5.60 -10.41 3.84
N ARG A 193 4.76 -10.66 2.83
CA ARG A 193 5.12 -11.45 1.64
C ARG A 193 5.15 -10.56 0.41
N TYR A 194 6.12 -10.82 -0.46
CA TYR A 194 6.33 -10.07 -1.69
C TYR A 194 5.89 -10.93 -2.89
N PHE A 195 5.10 -10.35 -3.77
CA PHE A 195 4.59 -11.02 -4.97
C PHE A 195 4.88 -10.22 -6.23
N GLY A 196 5.03 -10.93 -7.34
CA GLY A 196 5.24 -10.38 -8.66
C GLY A 196 6.65 -10.60 -9.19
N ASP A 197 6.79 -10.35 -10.48
CA ASP A 197 8.06 -10.39 -11.20
C ASP A 197 7.97 -9.45 -12.40
N LYS A 198 8.76 -8.37 -12.39
CA LYS A 198 8.81 -7.38 -13.46
C LYS A 198 9.23 -8.01 -14.79
N ASN A 199 10.05 -9.05 -14.76
CA ASN A 199 10.58 -9.70 -15.96
C ASN A 199 9.47 -10.48 -16.70
N LEU A 200 8.43 -10.90 -15.96
CA LEU A 200 7.22 -11.53 -16.49
C LEU A 200 6.08 -10.52 -16.69
N GLY A 201 6.34 -9.21 -16.53
CA GLY A 201 5.31 -8.16 -16.59
C GLY A 201 4.30 -8.19 -15.43
N ARG A 202 4.54 -8.99 -14.39
CA ARG A 202 3.66 -9.10 -13.22
C ARG A 202 3.89 -7.93 -12.28
N ARG A 203 2.80 -7.44 -11.69
CA ARG A 203 2.87 -6.32 -10.73
C ARG A 203 3.53 -6.73 -9.44
N LEU A 204 4.39 -5.86 -8.95
CA LEU A 204 5.08 -6.01 -7.68
C LEU A 204 4.18 -5.50 -6.55
N SER A 205 3.85 -6.36 -5.59
CA SER A 205 3.04 -5.99 -4.43
C SER A 205 3.56 -6.62 -3.14
N VAL A 206 3.33 -5.95 -2.01
CA VAL A 206 3.62 -6.47 -0.67
C VAL A 206 2.30 -6.79 0.01
N VAL A 207 2.12 -7.97 0.55
CA VAL A 207 0.92 -8.37 1.28
C VAL A 207 1.29 -8.63 2.73
N ILE A 208 0.54 -8.02 3.64
CA ILE A 208 0.69 -8.19 5.08
C ILE A 208 -0.62 -8.71 5.68
N PRO A 209 -0.59 -9.67 6.61
CA PRO A 209 -1.75 -9.99 7.42
C PRO A 209 -2.15 -8.78 8.27
N LEU A 210 -3.41 -8.38 8.22
CA LEU A 210 -3.93 -7.31 9.05
C LEU A 210 -4.23 -7.86 10.44
N SER A 211 -3.43 -7.43 11.42
CA SER A 211 -3.65 -7.79 12.83
C SER A 211 -4.83 -7.02 13.42
N SER A 212 -5.33 -7.43 14.58
CA SER A 212 -6.28 -6.60 15.32
C SER A 212 -5.60 -5.34 15.86
N PRO A 213 -6.30 -4.19 15.94
CA PRO A 213 -5.80 -3.00 16.62
C PRO A 213 -5.42 -3.32 18.07
N GLN A 214 -4.40 -2.63 18.59
CA GLN A 214 -4.02 -2.75 19.99
C GLN A 214 -5.08 -2.11 20.89
N VAL A 215 -5.18 -2.57 22.13
CA VAL A 215 -6.12 -2.00 23.11
C VAL A 215 -5.87 -0.49 23.25
N GLY A 216 -6.91 0.31 23.00
CA GLY A 216 -6.85 1.76 23.04
C GLY A 216 -6.63 2.44 21.69
N THR A 217 -6.49 1.69 20.59
CA THR A 217 -6.47 2.22 19.21
C THR A 217 -7.55 1.56 18.36
N ASP A 218 -7.96 2.24 17.28
CA ASP A 218 -8.90 1.75 16.26
C ASP A 218 -8.20 1.43 14.93
N SER A 219 -6.87 1.44 14.95
CA SER A 219 -6.02 1.27 13.77
C SER A 219 -4.76 0.47 14.07
N VAL A 220 -4.25 -0.18 13.03
CA VAL A 220 -3.01 -0.95 13.00
C VAL A 220 -1.96 -0.11 12.30
N LYS A 221 -0.83 0.10 12.98
CA LYS A 221 0.29 0.90 12.48
C LYS A 221 1.37 0.02 11.90
N GLU A 222 1.72 0.25 10.65
CA GLU A 222 2.75 -0.48 9.92
C GLU A 222 3.81 0.48 9.38
N PHE A 223 5.05 0.00 9.30
CA PHE A 223 6.17 0.81 8.84
C PHE A 223 6.65 0.36 7.47
N PHE A 224 6.79 1.34 6.58
CA PHE A 224 7.28 1.13 5.23
C PHE A 224 8.49 2.02 4.96
N HIS A 225 9.29 1.64 3.97
CA HIS A 225 10.34 2.49 3.43
C HIS A 225 10.54 2.24 1.94
N PHE A 226 11.06 3.25 1.23
CA PHE A 226 11.34 3.16 -0.20
C PHE A 226 12.83 2.96 -0.47
N VAL A 227 13.15 2.17 -1.50
CA VAL A 227 14.54 1.80 -1.85
C VAL A 227 14.96 2.27 -3.25
N CYS A 228 14.21 3.20 -3.84
CA CYS A 228 14.54 3.84 -5.12
C CYS A 228 13.88 5.23 -5.20
N LYS A 229 14.56 6.23 -5.76
CA LYS A 229 13.99 7.58 -5.93
C LYS A 229 13.12 7.66 -7.17
N ASN A 230 12.12 8.54 -7.18
CA ASN A 230 11.33 8.80 -8.39
C ASN A 230 12.22 9.22 -9.56
N SER A 231 13.29 9.97 -9.33
CA SER A 231 14.18 10.50 -10.37
C SER A 231 15.10 9.45 -11.02
N CYS A 232 15.15 8.22 -10.52
CA CYS A 232 16.05 7.20 -11.04
C CYS A 232 15.67 6.78 -12.46
N VAL A 233 16.65 6.86 -13.38
CA VAL A 233 16.53 6.43 -14.77
C VAL A 233 16.48 4.90 -14.84
N GLY A 234 15.69 4.35 -15.76
CA GLY A 234 15.51 2.89 -15.89
C GLY A 234 14.61 2.26 -14.81
N GLY A 235 13.87 3.08 -14.06
CA GLY A 235 12.79 2.65 -13.16
C GLY A 235 11.59 3.58 -13.31
N MET A 236 11.22 4.30 -12.24
CA MET A 236 10.14 5.29 -12.29
C MET A 236 10.41 6.44 -13.27
N ASN A 237 11.66 6.89 -13.41
CA ASN A 237 12.07 7.92 -14.37
C ASN A 237 11.24 9.22 -14.32
N ARG A 238 11.09 9.79 -13.12
CA ARG A 238 10.35 11.02 -12.78
C ARG A 238 8.84 10.96 -13.01
N ARG A 239 8.29 9.80 -13.41
CA ARG A 239 6.84 9.59 -13.50
C ARG A 239 6.24 9.62 -12.08
N PRO A 240 5.12 10.32 -11.86
CA PRO A 240 4.40 10.28 -10.59
C PRO A 240 3.88 8.88 -10.28
N ILE A 241 3.93 8.49 -9.01
CA ILE A 241 3.44 7.21 -8.54
C ILE A 241 2.46 7.41 -7.39
N GLN A 242 1.65 6.40 -7.18
CA GLN A 242 0.75 6.24 -6.06
C GLN A 242 0.85 4.81 -5.53
N ILE A 243 0.47 4.61 -4.29
CA ILE A 243 0.37 3.30 -3.66
C ILE A 243 -1.11 3.01 -3.50
N VAL A 244 -1.54 1.91 -4.09
CA VAL A 244 -2.88 1.38 -3.91
C VAL A 244 -2.84 0.35 -2.79
N PHE A 245 -3.61 0.61 -1.74
CA PHE A 245 -3.84 -0.30 -0.63
C PHE A 245 -5.17 -1.00 -0.84
N THR A 246 -5.18 -2.32 -0.91
CA THR A 246 -6.41 -3.12 -0.93
C THR A 246 -6.53 -3.94 0.35
N LEU A 247 -7.70 -3.89 0.97
CA LEU A 247 -8.10 -4.83 2.01
C LEU A 247 -8.67 -6.06 1.30
N GLU A 248 -8.05 -7.22 1.51
CA GLU A 248 -8.38 -8.48 0.83
C GLU A 248 -8.72 -9.57 1.84
N ASP A 249 -9.66 -10.44 1.48
CA ASP A 249 -9.82 -11.72 2.18
C ASP A 249 -8.83 -12.78 1.65
N VAL A 250 -8.83 -13.97 2.25
CA VAL A 250 -7.98 -15.11 1.85
C VAL A 250 -8.15 -15.52 0.38
N CYS A 251 -9.29 -15.20 -0.24
CA CYS A 251 -9.57 -15.51 -1.64
C CYS A 251 -9.07 -14.41 -2.60
N GLY A 252 -8.56 -13.28 -2.08
CA GLY A 252 -8.15 -12.12 -2.86
C GLY A 252 -9.29 -11.16 -3.21
N THR A 253 -10.47 -11.33 -2.61
CA THR A 253 -11.61 -10.46 -2.87
C THR A 253 -11.37 -9.10 -2.21
N VAL A 254 -11.45 -8.03 -2.99
CA VAL A 254 -11.25 -6.67 -2.48
C VAL A 254 -12.45 -6.23 -1.63
N ARG A 255 -12.22 -6.01 -0.34
CA ARG A 255 -13.17 -5.53 0.67
C ARG A 255 -13.02 -4.04 0.99
N GLY A 256 -12.01 -3.39 0.42
CA GLY A 256 -11.74 -1.97 0.58
C GLY A 256 -10.52 -1.57 -0.22
N ARG A 257 -10.44 -0.31 -0.62
CA ARG A 257 -9.32 0.26 -1.34
C ARG A 257 -9.10 1.72 -0.99
N ARG A 258 -7.85 2.10 -0.78
CA ARG A 258 -7.43 3.49 -0.60
C ARG A 258 -6.17 3.76 -1.40
N VAL A 259 -6.00 5.01 -1.82
CA VAL A 259 -4.84 5.44 -2.60
C VAL A 259 -4.09 6.53 -1.87
N LEU A 260 -2.76 6.43 -1.85
CA LEU A 260 -1.85 7.44 -1.32
C LEU A 260 -0.86 7.83 -2.41
N CYS A 261 -0.81 9.12 -2.77
CA CYS A 261 0.20 9.62 -3.69
C CYS A 261 1.58 9.65 -3.01
N VAL A 262 2.65 9.38 -3.75
CA VAL A 262 4.00 9.30 -3.17
C VAL A 262 5.02 10.05 -4.03
N ARG A 263 5.93 10.76 -3.36
CA ARG A 263 7.14 11.32 -3.96
C ARG A 263 8.39 11.00 -3.12
N ILE A 264 9.22 10.12 -3.67
CA ILE A 264 10.51 9.70 -3.11
C ILE A 264 11.60 10.65 -3.62
N CYS A 265 12.05 11.56 -2.76
CA CYS A 265 12.91 12.70 -3.11
C CYS A 265 13.86 13.09 -1.96
N SER A 266 15.00 13.71 -2.29
CA SER A 266 16.02 14.09 -1.30
C SER A 266 15.63 15.28 -0.42
N CYS A 267 14.60 16.05 -0.77
CA CYS A 267 14.18 17.24 -0.02
C CYS A 267 12.65 17.28 0.13
N PRO A 268 12.06 16.43 1.00
CA PRO A 268 10.61 16.28 1.14
C PRO A 268 9.86 17.60 1.31
N LYS A 269 10.30 18.42 2.28
CA LYS A 269 9.66 19.71 2.60
C LYS A 269 9.63 20.67 1.40
N ARG A 270 10.78 20.84 0.74
CA ARG A 270 10.91 21.73 -0.45
C ARG A 270 9.99 21.28 -1.58
N ASP A 271 9.92 19.97 -1.84
CA ASP A 271 9.09 19.44 -2.92
C ASP A 271 7.60 19.49 -2.58
N ARG A 272 7.21 19.28 -1.30
CA ARG A 272 5.83 19.48 -0.80
C ARG A 272 5.37 20.92 -0.99
N GLU A 273 6.09 21.88 -0.42
CA GLU A 273 5.74 23.32 -0.50
C GLU A 273 5.62 23.80 -1.95
N LYS A 274 6.48 23.28 -2.84
CA LYS A 274 6.45 23.61 -4.27
C LYS A 274 5.19 23.07 -4.96
N GLU A 275 4.80 21.83 -4.68
CA GLU A 275 3.62 21.21 -5.30
C GLU A 275 2.31 21.76 -4.70
N GLU A 276 2.25 22.02 -3.39
CA GLU A 276 1.11 22.69 -2.74
C GLU A 276 0.90 24.10 -3.32
N LYS A 277 1.95 24.91 -3.39
CA LYS A 277 1.88 26.25 -4.00
C LYS A 277 1.46 26.20 -5.47
N LYS A 278 1.88 25.18 -6.22
CA LYS A 278 1.43 24.99 -7.60
C LYS A 278 -0.08 24.70 -7.65
N ARG A 279 -0.58 23.84 -6.76
CA ARG A 279 -2.02 23.52 -6.68
C ARG A 279 -2.87 24.74 -6.27
N GLU A 280 -2.38 25.53 -5.31
CA GLU A 280 -3.01 26.80 -4.93
C GLU A 280 -3.05 27.79 -6.11
N GLN A 281 -1.94 27.93 -6.85
CA GLN A 281 -1.89 28.78 -8.04
C GLN A 281 -2.79 28.29 -9.17
N GLU A 282 -2.93 26.98 -9.37
CA GLU A 282 -3.88 26.40 -10.32
C GLU A 282 -5.33 26.70 -9.91
N ASN A 283 -5.65 26.55 -8.63
CA ASN A 283 -6.97 26.88 -8.09
C ASN A 283 -7.29 28.39 -8.19
N HIS A 284 -6.28 29.27 -8.07
CA HIS A 284 -6.46 30.71 -8.27
C HIS A 284 -6.47 31.13 -9.75
N SER A 285 -5.71 30.47 -10.62
CA SER A 285 -5.58 30.84 -12.04
C SER A 285 -6.73 30.36 -12.92
N THR A 286 -7.53 29.38 -12.49
CA THR A 286 -8.82 29.04 -13.12
C THR A 286 -9.86 30.17 -12.99
N THR A 287 -9.59 31.22 -12.21
CA THR A 287 -10.42 32.45 -12.14
C THR A 287 -9.85 33.66 -12.89
N SER A 288 -8.71 33.53 -13.58
CA SER A 288 -8.16 34.63 -14.39
C SER A 288 -7.70 34.17 -15.76
N SER A 289 -8.63 34.26 -16.72
CA SER A 289 -8.33 34.21 -18.15
C SER A 289 -7.14 35.12 -18.46
N LYS A 290 -6.05 34.48 -18.91
CA LYS A 290 -4.83 35.09 -19.44
C LYS A 290 -5.18 36.21 -20.43
N LYS A 291 -5.01 37.48 -20.03
CA LYS A 291 -4.68 38.55 -20.96
C LYS A 291 -3.17 38.73 -21.00
N ARG A 292 -2.55 38.15 -22.04
CA ARG A 292 -1.25 38.60 -22.53
C ARG A 292 -1.37 40.09 -22.86
N ARG A 293 -0.53 40.93 -22.25
CA ARG A 293 -0.08 42.18 -22.87
C ARG A 293 1.34 42.53 -22.41
N VAL A 294 2.06 43.01 -23.41
CA VAL A 294 3.49 43.36 -23.49
C VAL A 294 3.77 44.71 -22.80
N ASP A 295 4.96 44.81 -22.20
CA ASP A 295 5.78 45.97 -21.79
C ASP A 295 5.15 47.18 -21.06
N LYS A 296 5.54 47.38 -19.78
CA LYS A 296 6.35 48.55 -19.33
C LYS A 296 6.77 48.46 -17.85
N LYS A 297 7.96 48.99 -17.57
CA LYS A 297 8.68 49.08 -16.28
C LYS A 297 8.01 49.97 -15.21
N LEU A 298 8.27 49.57 -13.94
CA LEU A 298 8.25 50.32 -12.63
C LEU A 298 6.90 50.53 -11.90
N PRO A 299 6.89 50.70 -10.56
CA PRO A 299 7.65 50.03 -9.48
C PRO A 299 6.71 49.34 -8.45
N ALA A 300 7.29 48.57 -7.52
CA ALA A 300 6.59 47.71 -6.55
C ALA A 300 5.63 48.43 -5.56
N PRO A 301 4.55 47.76 -5.12
CA PRO A 301 3.92 48.00 -3.82
C PRO A 301 3.88 46.72 -2.94
N PRO A 302 3.53 46.83 -1.64
CA PRO A 302 4.21 46.17 -0.52
C PRO A 302 3.74 44.74 -0.21
N SER A 303 4.50 44.09 0.66
CA SER A 303 4.26 42.79 1.31
C SER A 303 2.82 42.59 1.85
N PRO A 304 2.33 41.34 1.90
CA PRO A 304 0.91 41.02 2.12
C PRO A 304 0.48 41.18 3.59
N PRO A 305 -0.76 41.59 3.87
CA PRO A 305 -1.37 41.37 5.17
C PRO A 305 -1.94 39.95 5.24
N THR A 306 -1.49 39.21 6.25
CA THR A 306 -2.17 38.07 6.84
C THR A 306 -3.55 38.47 7.37
N SER A 307 -4.61 37.85 6.86
CA SER A 307 -5.88 37.67 7.59
C SER A 307 -6.78 36.68 6.86
N ASP A 308 -7.34 35.72 7.58
CA ASP A 308 -8.43 34.83 7.18
C ASP A 308 -9.48 35.61 6.37
N ASN A 309 -9.54 35.41 5.06
CA ASN A 309 -10.53 36.07 4.22
C ASN A 309 -11.33 35.00 3.50
N THR A 310 -12.48 34.63 4.09
CA THR A 310 -13.49 33.81 3.44
C THR A 310 -13.93 34.49 2.15
N ASP A 311 -13.77 33.80 1.02
CA ASP A 311 -14.14 34.33 -0.29
C ASP A 311 -15.66 34.48 -0.38
N THR A 312 -16.13 35.73 -0.43
CA THR A 312 -17.55 36.10 -0.47
C THR A 312 -18.04 36.42 -1.88
N ARG A 313 -17.24 36.14 -2.91
CA ARG A 313 -17.61 36.41 -4.31
C ARG A 313 -18.73 35.48 -4.77
N ILE A 314 -19.80 36.06 -5.33
CA ILE A 314 -20.95 35.32 -5.87
C ILE A 314 -20.66 34.93 -7.32
N PHE A 315 -20.76 33.63 -7.62
CA PHE A 315 -20.67 33.10 -8.99
C PHE A 315 -22.06 32.64 -9.46
N PRO A 316 -22.61 33.20 -10.55
CA PRO A 316 -23.90 32.77 -11.07
C PRO A 316 -23.80 31.35 -11.64
N LEU A 317 -24.61 30.43 -11.13
CA LEU A 317 -24.71 29.06 -11.62
C LEU A 317 -25.94 28.91 -12.50
N GLN A 318 -25.73 28.70 -13.80
CA GLN A 318 -26.79 28.30 -14.75
C GLN A 318 -26.54 26.85 -15.14
N LEU A 319 -27.44 25.96 -14.74
CA LEU A 319 -27.32 24.53 -14.97
C LEU A 319 -28.70 23.91 -15.17
N ASP A 320 -28.88 23.21 -16.29
CA ASP A 320 -30.09 22.42 -16.55
C ASP A 320 -29.94 21.05 -15.91
N VAL A 321 -30.79 20.73 -14.93
CA VAL A 321 -30.77 19.45 -14.21
C VAL A 321 -31.92 18.58 -14.67
N VAL A 322 -31.58 17.41 -15.23
CA VAL A 322 -32.58 16.43 -15.67
C VAL A 322 -33.13 15.66 -14.47
N GLY A 323 -34.45 15.68 -14.31
CA GLY A 323 -35.18 14.93 -13.29
C GLY A 323 -35.47 15.74 -12.03
N LYS A 324 -36.74 15.72 -11.60
CA LYS A 324 -37.24 16.50 -10.45
C LYS A 324 -36.53 16.16 -9.14
N GLU A 325 -36.32 14.87 -8.86
CA GLU A 325 -35.66 14.44 -7.63
C GLU A 325 -34.18 14.82 -7.62
N ASN A 326 -33.49 14.71 -8.77
CA ASN A 326 -32.09 15.15 -8.89
C ASN A 326 -31.96 16.66 -8.64
N TYR A 327 -32.86 17.46 -9.21
CA TYR A 327 -32.92 18.90 -8.98
C TYR A 327 -33.15 19.23 -7.49
N LYS A 328 -34.07 18.52 -6.83
CA LYS A 328 -34.35 18.69 -5.40
C LYS A 328 -33.14 18.34 -4.52
N GLN A 329 -32.44 17.24 -4.82
CA GLN A 329 -31.23 16.82 -4.09
C GLN A 329 -30.09 17.82 -4.27
N MET A 330 -29.91 18.34 -5.50
CA MET A 330 -28.92 19.38 -5.79
C MET A 330 -29.17 20.65 -4.96
N LEU A 331 -30.42 21.12 -4.90
CA LEU A 331 -30.79 22.29 -4.11
C LEU A 331 -30.58 22.05 -2.60
N LYS A 332 -30.96 20.88 -2.08
CA LYS A 332 -30.69 20.51 -0.67
C LYS A 332 -29.19 20.53 -0.36
N PHE A 333 -28.37 19.98 -1.26
CA PHE A 333 -26.92 19.99 -1.11
C PHE A 333 -26.37 21.43 -1.06
N CYS A 334 -26.79 22.31 -1.98
CA CYS A 334 -26.41 23.72 -1.94
C CYS A 334 -26.84 24.40 -0.64
N GLN A 335 -28.04 24.10 -0.12
CA GLN A 335 -28.54 24.65 1.13
C GLN A 335 -27.69 24.20 2.34
N THR A 336 -27.33 22.93 2.42
CA THR A 336 -26.47 22.39 3.47
C THR A 336 -25.09 23.00 3.42
N LEU A 337 -24.49 23.13 2.23
CA LEU A 337 -23.17 23.71 2.05
C LEU A 337 -23.13 25.17 2.54
N MET A 338 -24.10 26.00 2.14
CA MET A 338 -24.20 27.38 2.64
C MET A 338 -24.45 27.44 4.17
N SER A 339 -25.19 26.50 4.73
CA SER A 339 -25.47 26.46 6.17
C SER A 339 -24.22 26.13 7.00
N ASN A 340 -23.35 25.26 6.48
CA ASN A 340 -22.08 24.93 7.12
C ASN A 340 -21.10 26.11 7.09
N GLU A 341 -20.99 26.81 5.96
CA GLU A 341 -20.17 28.02 5.83
C GLU A 341 -20.63 29.14 6.80
N ILE A 342 -21.95 29.28 7.00
CA ILE A 342 -22.50 30.21 8.01
C ILE A 342 -22.12 29.80 9.43
N TYR A 343 -22.10 28.50 9.73
CA TYR A 343 -21.78 27.98 11.06
C TYR A 343 -20.29 28.14 11.40
N GLU A 344 -19.40 27.99 10.42
CA GLU A 344 -17.95 28.01 10.62
C GLU A 344 -17.35 29.44 10.67
N ALA A 345 -18.02 30.44 10.08
CA ALA A 345 -17.52 31.81 10.01
C ALA A 345 -17.63 32.57 11.36
N LYS A 346 -16.47 32.84 12.01
CA LYS A 346 -16.38 33.55 13.31
C LYS A 346 -16.32 35.09 13.25
N SER A 347 -16.08 35.71 12.08
CA SER A 347 -16.19 37.16 11.76
C SER A 347 -15.61 37.35 10.33
N ALA A 348 -16.03 38.20 9.39
CA ALA A 348 -17.12 39.16 9.27
C ALA A 348 -17.60 39.13 7.80
N ASN A 349 -18.92 39.24 7.59
CA ASN A 349 -19.69 39.20 6.33
C ASN A 349 -20.30 37.84 5.92
N LEU A 350 -21.28 37.41 6.71
CA LEU A 350 -22.16 36.25 6.47
C LEU A 350 -23.23 36.50 5.39
N ALA A 351 -23.52 37.76 5.08
CA ALA A 351 -24.65 38.16 4.25
C ALA A 351 -24.70 37.49 2.85
N PRO A 352 -23.57 37.23 2.16
CA PRO A 352 -23.59 36.53 0.87
C PRO A 352 -24.03 35.06 0.98
N PHE A 353 -23.60 34.36 2.03
CA PHE A 353 -23.97 32.97 2.28
C PHE A 353 -25.44 32.85 2.71
N GLU A 354 -25.90 33.76 3.57
CA GLU A 354 -27.31 33.84 3.98
C GLU A 354 -28.22 34.10 2.78
N LYS A 355 -27.86 35.08 1.94
CA LYS A 355 -28.61 35.40 0.72
C LYS A 355 -28.66 34.23 -0.26
N CYS A 356 -27.55 33.52 -0.45
CA CYS A 356 -27.52 32.33 -1.31
C CYS A 356 -28.41 31.22 -0.75
N ARG A 357 -28.34 30.96 0.57
CA ARG A 357 -29.18 29.98 1.26
C ARG A 357 -30.68 30.32 1.13
N GLU A 358 -31.05 31.58 1.27
CA GLU A 358 -32.44 32.04 1.10
C GLU A 358 -32.94 31.81 -0.33
N GLN A 359 -32.13 32.14 -1.34
CA GLN A 359 -32.46 31.88 -2.74
C GLN A 359 -32.70 30.40 -3.00
N VAL A 360 -31.81 29.53 -2.52
CA VAL A 360 -31.95 28.07 -2.65
C VAL A 360 -33.19 27.56 -1.91
N THR A 361 -33.49 28.11 -0.73
CA THR A 361 -34.69 27.75 0.05
C THR A 361 -35.97 28.16 -0.68
N GLN A 362 -35.99 29.33 -1.29
CA GLN A 362 -37.11 29.78 -2.11
C GLN A 362 -37.32 28.86 -3.30
N MET A 363 -36.24 28.47 -3.99
CA MET A 363 -36.30 27.52 -5.12
C MET A 363 -36.81 26.14 -4.71
N LEU A 364 -36.46 25.65 -3.51
CA LEU A 364 -37.01 24.40 -2.96
C LEU A 364 -38.51 24.48 -2.70
N ASN A 365 -38.99 25.65 -2.24
CA ASN A 365 -40.41 25.87 -1.93
C ASN A 365 -41.27 26.13 -3.17
N THR A 366 -40.67 26.49 -4.30
CA THR A 366 -41.38 26.74 -5.57
C THR A 366 -41.34 25.56 -6.54
N ILE A 367 -40.79 24.40 -6.13
CA ILE A 367 -40.85 23.18 -6.96
C ILE A 367 -42.32 22.73 -7.02
N PRO A 368 -42.97 22.75 -8.21
CA PRO A 368 -44.34 22.29 -8.35
C PRO A 368 -44.46 20.81 -7.97
N GLU A 369 -45.54 20.44 -7.27
CA GLU A 369 -45.85 19.06 -6.87
C GLU A 369 -45.95 18.07 -8.04
#